data_AF-A0A2E6WT20-F1
#
_entry.id   AF-A0A2E6WT20-F1
#
_cell.length_a   1.000
_cell.length_b   1.000
_cell.length_c   1.000
_cell.angle_alpha   90.00
_cell.angle_beta   90.00
_cell.angle_gamma   90.00
#
_symmetry.space_group_name_H-M   'P 1'
#
loop_
_entity.id
_entity.type
_entity.pdbx_description
1 polymer ?
#
loop_
_entity_poly.entity_id
_entity_poly.type
_entity_poly.pdbx_seq_one_letter_code
_entity_poly.pdbx_strand_id
1 'polypeptide(L)'
;MLNNNFKKGLSAIDKHNFYTAINHFNNVITKNILDEAAYLNRGIAFKYLNENQNALKDFNNVIKLNNKNYEAYFYISEIYYYEYLSNTDNKDLLNLALDKNNYAITLNEKYYPAYELRSKIYFEMGEYKKSYEISKSLFDKKPKLSDSYKIMRESQNILINEFDQKQSNKDYYISSIIIFLIMSIVIISSIIFVVNYWRWI
;
A
#
# COMPACT_ATOMS: atom_id res chain seq x y z
N MET A 1 -0.06 -29.01 29.74
CA MET A 1 -0.62 -27.76 30.32
C MET A 1 -0.10 -26.60 29.49
N LEU A 2 -0.95 -25.70 28.99
CA LEU A 2 -0.47 -24.47 28.34
C LEU A 2 0.56 -23.81 29.27
N ASN A 3 1.76 -23.51 28.76
CA ASN A 3 2.87 -22.98 29.54
C ASN A 3 2.38 -21.71 30.28
N ASN A 4 2.43 -21.70 31.62
CA ASN A 4 1.94 -20.58 32.45
C ASN A 4 2.47 -19.23 31.97
N ASN A 5 3.70 -19.22 31.46
CA ASN A 5 4.30 -18.02 30.87
C ASN A 5 3.60 -17.56 29.60
N PHE A 6 3.14 -18.45 28.73
CA PHE A 6 2.44 -18.08 27.50
C PHE A 6 1.17 -17.29 27.79
N LYS A 7 0.33 -17.78 28.73
CA LYS A 7 -0.89 -17.06 29.15
C LYS A 7 -0.58 -15.71 29.78
N LYS A 8 0.48 -15.62 30.59
CA LYS A 8 0.94 -14.36 31.17
C LYS A 8 1.44 -13.39 30.09
N GLY A 9 2.13 -13.89 29.07
CA GLY A 9 2.56 -13.11 27.91
C GLY A 9 1.39 -12.49 27.15
N LEU A 10 0.35 -13.29 26.86
CA LEU A 10 -0.88 -12.79 26.24
C LEU A 10 -1.56 -11.73 27.12
N SER A 11 -1.73 -12.01 28.42
CA SER A 11 -2.34 -11.03 29.35
C SER A 11 -1.52 -9.73 29.45
N ALA A 12 -0.21 -9.80 29.27
CA ALA A 12 0.65 -8.61 29.24
C ALA A 12 0.48 -7.82 27.93
N ILE A 13 0.28 -8.48 26.78
CA ILE A 13 -0.12 -7.82 25.52
C ILE A 13 -1.46 -7.08 25.72
N ASP A 14 -2.47 -7.74 26.29
CA ASP A 14 -3.80 -7.15 26.52
C ASP A 14 -3.74 -5.89 27.41
N LYS A 15 -2.75 -5.82 28.30
CA LYS A 15 -2.48 -4.69 29.20
C LYS A 15 -1.50 -3.68 28.61
N HIS A 16 -1.10 -3.82 27.35
CA HIS A 16 -0.08 -3.01 26.66
C HIS A 16 1.29 -3.00 27.38
N ASN A 17 1.59 -4.02 28.20
CA ASN A 17 2.86 -4.17 28.88
C ASN A 17 3.80 -5.06 28.05
N PHE A 18 4.30 -4.49 26.94
CA PHE A 18 5.04 -5.24 25.93
C PHE A 18 6.39 -5.79 26.43
N TYR A 19 7.12 -5.07 27.29
CA TYR A 19 8.34 -5.59 27.91
C TYR A 19 8.08 -6.84 28.77
N THR A 20 6.99 -6.84 29.54
CA THR A 20 6.60 -8.02 30.34
C THR A 20 6.15 -9.17 29.44
N ALA A 21 5.43 -8.87 28.36
CA ALA A 21 5.05 -9.87 27.37
C ALA A 21 6.29 -10.55 26.76
N ILE A 22 7.28 -9.76 26.33
CA ILE A 22 8.55 -10.27 25.78
C ILE A 22 9.25 -11.20 26.78
N ASN A 23 9.36 -10.81 28.05
CA ASN A 23 9.99 -11.65 29.08
C ASN A 23 9.26 -12.98 29.26
N HIS A 24 7.92 -12.96 29.22
CA HIS A 24 7.14 -14.19 29.29
C HIS A 24 7.31 -15.09 28.06
N PHE A 25 7.29 -14.53 26.84
CA PHE A 25 7.53 -15.32 25.63
C PHE A 25 8.96 -15.82 25.52
N ASN A 26 9.96 -15.05 25.99
CA ASN A 26 11.34 -15.52 26.14
C ASN A 26 11.38 -16.80 26.97
N ASN A 27 10.71 -16.82 28.13
CA ASN A 27 10.64 -18.01 28.99
C ASN A 27 9.90 -19.20 28.34
N VAL A 28 9.05 -18.97 27.35
CA VAL A 28 8.43 -20.05 26.56
C VAL A 28 9.44 -20.58 25.55
N ILE A 29 10.08 -19.70 24.80
CA ILE A 29 11.04 -20.02 23.74
C ILE A 29 12.28 -20.73 24.31
N THR A 30 12.78 -20.35 25.49
CA THR A 30 13.92 -21.05 26.12
C THR A 30 13.60 -22.49 26.50
N LYS A 31 12.33 -22.81 26.75
CA LYS A 31 11.88 -24.18 27.05
C LYS A 31 11.49 -24.96 25.81
N ASN A 32 11.01 -24.26 24.78
CA ASN A 32 10.64 -24.85 23.50
C ASN A 32 11.00 -23.88 22.37
N ILE A 33 12.14 -24.12 21.73
CA ILE A 33 12.64 -23.31 20.61
C ILE A 33 11.81 -23.46 19.32
N LEU A 34 10.84 -24.38 19.30
CA LEU A 34 9.94 -24.62 18.17
C LEU A 34 8.54 -24.03 18.41
N ASP A 35 8.35 -23.26 19.48
CA ASP A 35 7.06 -22.65 19.79
C ASP A 35 6.78 -21.44 18.88
N GLU A 36 6.17 -21.73 17.72
CA GLU A 36 5.78 -20.75 16.71
C GLU A 36 4.94 -19.61 17.30
N ALA A 37 3.95 -19.93 18.13
CA ALA A 37 3.05 -18.95 18.70
C ALA A 37 3.78 -17.98 19.65
N ALA A 38 4.79 -18.47 20.40
CA ALA A 38 5.60 -17.62 21.24
C ALA A 38 6.45 -16.63 20.43
N TYR A 39 7.05 -17.08 19.32
CA TYR A 39 7.75 -16.16 18.40
C TYR A 39 6.80 -15.13 17.79
N LEU A 40 5.63 -15.54 17.31
CA LEU A 40 4.65 -14.63 16.73
C LEU A 40 4.26 -13.53 17.72
N ASN A 41 3.85 -13.91 18.94
CA ASN A 41 3.40 -12.94 19.93
C ASN A 41 4.54 -12.07 20.49
N ARG A 42 5.77 -12.60 20.58
CA ARG A 42 6.94 -11.79 20.94
C ARG A 42 7.28 -10.78 19.84
N GLY A 43 7.20 -11.18 18.57
CA GLY A 43 7.37 -10.29 17.43
C GLY A 43 6.33 -9.17 17.41
N ILE A 44 5.07 -9.48 17.73
CA ILE A 44 4.01 -8.47 17.90
C ILE A 44 4.38 -7.48 19.01
N ALA A 45 4.82 -7.96 20.16
CA ALA A 45 5.23 -7.10 21.27
C ALA A 45 6.42 -6.19 20.90
N PHE A 46 7.43 -6.72 20.20
CA PHE A 46 8.54 -5.91 19.67
C PHE A 46 8.06 -4.84 18.67
N LYS A 47 7.12 -5.19 17.78
CA LYS A 47 6.54 -4.24 16.82
C LYS A 47 5.88 -3.06 17.52
N TYR A 48 5.11 -3.31 18.59
CA TYR A 48 4.47 -2.25 19.37
C TYR A 48 5.45 -1.37 20.15
N LEU A 49 6.68 -1.85 20.38
CA LEU A 49 7.77 -1.06 20.94
C LEU A 49 8.62 -0.35 19.87
N ASN A 50 8.24 -0.44 18.60
CA ASN A 50 9.03 0.02 17.44
C ASN A 50 10.40 -0.67 17.31
N GLU A 51 10.59 -1.83 17.93
CA GLU A 51 11.79 -2.66 17.79
C GLU A 51 11.70 -3.54 16.53
N ASN A 52 11.56 -2.89 15.37
CA ASN A 52 11.25 -3.55 14.08
C ASN A 52 12.24 -4.65 13.70
N GLN A 53 13.53 -4.47 13.98
CA GLN A 53 14.55 -5.49 13.68
C GLN A 53 14.34 -6.77 14.50
N ASN A 54 13.96 -6.64 15.77
CA ASN A 54 13.69 -7.80 16.64
C ASN A 54 12.37 -8.46 16.24
N ALA A 55 11.35 -7.67 15.91
CA ALA A 55 10.08 -8.17 15.38
C ALA A 55 10.29 -8.96 14.07
N LEU A 56 11.05 -8.43 13.10
CA LEU A 56 11.37 -9.11 11.85
C LEU A 56 12.10 -10.44 12.09
N LYS A 57 13.05 -10.50 13.04
CA LYS A 57 13.73 -11.76 13.38
C LYS A 57 12.73 -12.80 13.87
N ASP A 58 11.80 -12.41 14.74
CA ASP A 58 10.79 -13.31 15.27
C ASP A 58 9.79 -13.77 14.21
N PHE A 59 9.27 -12.87 13.38
CA PHE A 59 8.37 -13.25 12.29
C PHE A 59 9.04 -14.14 11.25
N ASN A 60 10.33 -13.94 10.97
CA ASN A 60 11.10 -14.84 10.11
C ASN A 60 11.28 -16.23 10.75
N ASN A 61 11.42 -16.33 12.07
CA ASN A 61 11.41 -17.62 12.76
C ASN A 61 10.04 -18.30 12.66
N VAL A 62 8.94 -17.55 12.79
CA VAL A 62 7.59 -18.07 12.56
C VAL A 62 7.47 -18.68 11.16
N ILE A 63 7.91 -17.96 10.12
CA ILE A 63 7.86 -18.45 8.73
C ILE A 63 8.72 -19.72 8.53
N LYS A 64 9.87 -19.82 9.20
CA LYS A 64 10.73 -21.01 9.14
C LYS A 64 10.06 -22.23 9.79
N LEU A 65 9.36 -22.03 10.90
CA LEU A 65 8.64 -23.08 11.63
C LEU A 65 7.34 -23.47 10.92
N ASN A 66 6.63 -22.48 10.39
CA ASN A 66 5.36 -22.62 9.70
C ASN A 66 5.23 -21.58 8.58
N ASN A 67 5.50 -22.02 7.36
CA ASN A 67 5.40 -21.18 6.16
C ASN A 67 3.96 -20.87 5.73
N LYS A 68 2.94 -21.33 6.48
CA LYS A 68 1.52 -21.03 6.25
C LYS A 68 0.96 -20.01 7.27
N ASN A 69 1.78 -19.48 8.16
CA ASN A 69 1.33 -18.45 9.11
C ASN A 69 1.16 -17.10 8.40
N TYR A 70 -0.09 -16.77 8.01
CA TYR A 70 -0.41 -15.54 7.30
C TYR A 70 -0.15 -14.26 8.14
N GLU A 71 -0.25 -14.34 9.48
CA GLU A 71 -0.04 -13.19 10.37
C GLU A 71 1.42 -12.73 10.35
N ALA A 72 2.38 -13.66 10.34
CA ALA A 72 3.80 -13.33 10.22
C ALA A 72 4.11 -12.60 8.91
N TYR A 73 3.58 -13.06 7.78
CA TYR A 73 3.72 -12.36 6.50
C TYR A 73 3.08 -10.98 6.52
N PHE A 74 1.90 -10.85 7.12
CA PHE A 74 1.22 -9.56 7.29
C PHE A 74 2.04 -8.58 8.14
N TYR A 75 2.57 -9.01 9.29
CA TYR A 75 3.34 -8.11 10.15
C TYR A 75 4.69 -7.71 9.53
N ILE A 76 5.33 -8.58 8.76
CA ILE A 76 6.52 -8.20 7.98
C ILE A 76 6.15 -7.15 6.93
N SER A 77 5.02 -7.33 6.24
CA SER A 77 4.50 -6.34 5.28
C SER A 77 4.25 -4.98 5.95
N GLU A 78 3.61 -4.97 7.12
CA GLU A 78 3.41 -3.75 7.90
C GLU A 78 4.74 -3.07 8.23
N ILE A 79 5.73 -3.82 8.70
CA ILE A 79 7.03 -3.25 9.06
C ILE A 79 7.70 -2.58 7.86
N TYR A 80 7.75 -3.25 6.70
CA TYR A 80 8.32 -2.64 5.49
C TYR A 80 7.55 -1.42 5.02
N TYR A 81 6.21 -1.44 5.11
CA TYR A 81 5.38 -0.29 4.78
C TYR A 81 5.66 0.92 5.70
N TYR A 82 5.72 0.72 7.02
CA TYR A 82 6.01 1.82 7.94
C TYR A 82 7.48 2.29 7.87
N GLU A 83 8.41 1.40 7.54
CA GLU A 83 9.80 1.75 7.27
C GLU A 83 9.93 2.62 6.01
N TYR A 84 9.14 2.35 4.97
CA TYR A 84 9.01 3.22 3.81
C TYR A 84 8.48 4.61 4.18
N LEU A 85 7.40 4.68 4.95
CA LEU A 85 6.84 5.97 5.38
C LEU A 85 7.81 6.79 6.22
N SER A 86 8.74 6.13 6.92
CA SER A 86 9.77 6.78 7.73
C SER A 86 10.98 7.24 6.90
N ASN A 87 11.22 6.60 5.74
CA ASN A 87 12.37 6.85 4.86
C ASN A 87 11.87 7.12 3.43
N THR A 88 11.50 8.38 3.17
CA THR A 88 10.57 8.83 2.11
C THR A 88 10.83 8.44 0.66
N ASP A 89 11.96 7.81 0.33
CA ASP A 89 12.36 7.57 -1.07
C ASP A 89 12.71 6.11 -1.41
N ASN A 90 12.66 5.18 -0.44
CA ASN A 90 13.00 3.78 -0.72
C ASN A 90 11.80 2.99 -1.26
N LYS A 91 11.51 3.14 -2.56
CA LYS A 91 10.41 2.42 -3.24
C LYS A 91 10.56 0.90 -3.23
N ASP A 92 11.76 0.36 -3.02
CA ASP A 92 11.96 -1.09 -2.93
C ASP A 92 11.26 -1.67 -1.70
N LEU A 93 11.12 -0.90 -0.62
CA LEU A 93 10.37 -1.31 0.57
C LEU A 93 8.88 -1.50 0.28
N LEU A 94 8.28 -0.72 -0.62
CA LEU A 94 6.89 -0.92 -1.04
C LEU A 94 6.72 -2.23 -1.81
N ASN A 95 7.69 -2.59 -2.65
CA ASN A 95 7.68 -3.88 -3.35
C ASN A 95 7.80 -5.06 -2.36
N LEU A 96 8.74 -4.97 -1.41
CA LEU A 96 8.88 -5.98 -0.35
C LEU A 96 7.62 -6.10 0.52
N ALA A 97 7.01 -4.97 0.86
CA ALA A 97 5.75 -4.94 1.61
C ALA A 97 4.63 -5.61 0.81
N LEU A 98 4.49 -5.28 -0.49
CA LEU A 98 3.47 -5.84 -1.37
C LEU A 98 3.62 -7.36 -1.52
N ASP A 99 4.84 -7.85 -1.71
CA ASP A 99 5.12 -9.28 -1.85
C ASP A 99 4.67 -10.05 -0.60
N LYS A 100 5.07 -9.58 0.59
CA LYS A 100 4.68 -10.22 1.86
C LYS A 100 3.17 -10.12 2.09
N ASN A 101 2.55 -9.01 1.73
CA ASN A 101 1.10 -8.85 1.81
C ASN A 101 0.36 -9.86 0.92
N ASN A 102 0.83 -10.06 -0.32
CA ASN A 102 0.25 -11.03 -1.25
C ASN A 102 0.34 -12.46 -0.72
N TYR A 103 1.44 -12.83 -0.07
CA TYR A 103 1.55 -14.11 0.63
C TYR A 103 0.52 -14.24 1.75
N ALA A 104 0.35 -13.22 2.59
CA ALA A 104 -0.64 -13.24 3.67
C ALA A 104 -2.07 -13.43 3.15
N ILE A 105 -2.43 -12.72 2.06
CA ILE A 105 -3.74 -12.85 1.42
C ILE A 105 -3.94 -14.22 0.77
N THR A 106 -2.91 -14.76 0.13
CA THR A 106 -2.96 -16.10 -0.49
C THR A 106 -3.21 -17.18 0.56
N LEU A 107 -2.61 -17.04 1.74
CA LEU A 107 -2.78 -17.98 2.86
C LEU A 107 -4.12 -17.79 3.58
N ASN A 108 -4.66 -16.57 3.62
CA ASN A 108 -5.97 -16.27 4.21
C ASN A 108 -6.71 -15.14 3.47
N GLU A 109 -7.56 -15.52 2.51
CA GLU A 109 -8.38 -14.59 1.70
C GLU A 109 -9.41 -13.78 2.49
N LYS A 110 -9.70 -14.17 3.74
CA LYS A 110 -10.68 -13.49 4.61
C LYS A 110 -10.00 -12.60 5.65
N TYR A 111 -8.69 -12.43 5.58
CA TYR A 111 -7.95 -11.55 6.47
C TYR A 111 -7.98 -10.09 5.99
N TYR A 112 -9.09 -9.41 6.29
CA TYR A 112 -9.36 -8.04 5.87
C TYR A 112 -8.27 -7.00 6.18
N PRO A 113 -7.54 -7.04 7.32
CA PRO A 113 -6.44 -6.11 7.57
C PRO A 113 -5.36 -6.13 6.49
N ALA A 114 -5.09 -7.28 5.86
CA ALA A 114 -4.12 -7.35 4.76
C ALA A 114 -4.61 -6.61 3.51
N TYR A 115 -5.91 -6.63 3.21
CA TYR A 115 -6.47 -5.89 2.08
C TYR A 115 -6.42 -4.38 2.31
N GLU A 116 -6.67 -3.94 3.55
CA GLU A 116 -6.51 -2.53 3.93
C GLU A 116 -5.06 -2.07 3.72
N LEU A 117 -4.09 -2.83 4.24
CA LEU A 117 -2.67 -2.56 4.04
C LEU A 117 -2.30 -2.57 2.55
N ARG A 118 -2.84 -3.50 1.76
CA ARG A 118 -2.59 -3.55 0.31
C ARG A 118 -3.07 -2.30 -0.41
N SER A 119 -4.23 -1.76 0.00
CA SER A 119 -4.72 -0.50 -0.55
C SER A 119 -3.78 0.65 -0.22
N LYS A 120 -3.28 0.73 1.03
CA LYS A 120 -2.27 1.71 1.44
C LYS A 120 -0.99 1.59 0.60
N ILE A 121 -0.49 0.37 0.42
CA ILE A 121 0.70 0.10 -0.41
C ILE A 121 0.48 0.57 -1.86
N TYR A 122 -0.64 0.21 -2.49
CA TYR A 122 -0.91 0.67 -3.86
C TYR A 122 -1.08 2.19 -3.95
N PHE A 123 -1.67 2.82 -2.93
CA PHE A 123 -1.78 4.27 -2.87
C PHE A 123 -0.40 4.94 -2.89
N GLU A 124 0.54 4.48 -2.04
CA GLU A 124 1.90 5.00 -2.01
C GLU A 124 2.70 4.69 -3.28
N MET A 125 2.40 3.56 -3.96
CA MET A 125 3.00 3.24 -5.26
C MET A 125 2.48 4.12 -6.41
N GLY A 126 1.47 4.98 -6.17
CA GLY A 126 0.79 5.75 -7.22
C GLY A 126 -0.21 4.94 -8.05
N GLU A 127 -0.51 3.71 -7.63
CA GLU A 127 -1.44 2.78 -8.28
C GLU A 127 -2.88 3.04 -7.79
N TYR A 128 -3.33 4.29 -7.92
CA TYR A 128 -4.57 4.80 -7.32
C TYR A 128 -5.82 4.04 -7.76
N LYS A 129 -5.85 3.55 -9.01
CA LYS A 129 -6.95 2.72 -9.50
C LYS A 129 -7.07 1.40 -8.71
N LYS A 130 -5.96 0.69 -8.52
CA LYS A 130 -5.93 -0.56 -7.74
C LYS A 130 -6.30 -0.31 -6.28
N SER A 131 -5.76 0.77 -5.69
CA SER A 131 -6.12 1.20 -4.34
C SER A 131 -7.63 1.46 -4.20
N TYR A 132 -8.21 2.25 -5.11
CA TYR A 132 -9.63 2.56 -5.11
C TYR A 132 -10.51 1.30 -5.20
N GLU A 133 -10.22 0.39 -6.13
CA GLU A 133 -10.99 -0.84 -6.32
C GLU A 133 -10.97 -1.73 -5.08
N ILE A 134 -9.80 -1.89 -4.45
CA ILE A 134 -9.65 -2.68 -3.22
C ILE A 134 -10.37 -2.02 -2.05
N SER A 135 -10.14 -0.72 -1.81
CA SER A 135 -10.79 0.00 -0.72
C SER A 135 -12.31 0.04 -0.85
N LYS A 136 -12.83 0.23 -2.07
CA LYS A 136 -14.27 0.16 -2.35
C LYS A 136 -14.83 -1.22 -2.03
N SER A 137 -14.21 -2.28 -2.55
CA SER A 137 -14.64 -3.66 -2.29
C SER A 137 -14.62 -4.00 -0.79
N LEU A 138 -13.63 -3.48 -0.04
CA LEU A 138 -13.54 -3.65 1.41
C LEU A 138 -14.63 -2.86 2.14
N PHE A 139 -14.86 -1.61 1.76
CA PHE A 139 -15.92 -0.76 2.33
C PHE A 139 -17.31 -1.38 2.11
N ASP A 140 -17.60 -1.86 0.91
CA ASP A 140 -18.90 -2.47 0.58
C ASP A 140 -19.16 -3.73 1.44
N LYS A 141 -18.12 -4.53 1.72
CA LYS A 141 -18.23 -5.74 2.55
C LYS A 141 -18.24 -5.45 4.06
N LYS A 142 -17.46 -4.45 4.49
CA LYS A 142 -17.15 -4.17 5.90
C LYS A 142 -17.07 -2.66 6.14
N PRO A 143 -18.20 -1.93 6.04
CA PRO A 143 -18.20 -0.46 6.07
C PRO A 143 -17.77 0.13 7.43
N LYS A 144 -17.76 -0.68 8.49
CA LYS A 144 -17.36 -0.28 9.85
C LYS A 144 -15.94 -0.74 10.25
N LEU A 145 -15.19 -1.41 9.36
CA LEU A 145 -13.98 -2.12 9.76
C LEU A 145 -12.66 -1.35 9.57
N SER A 146 -12.62 -0.17 8.95
CA SER A 146 -11.32 0.45 8.65
C SER A 146 -11.36 1.90 8.16
N ASP A 147 -10.17 2.49 8.03
CA ASP A 147 -9.88 3.72 7.27
C ASP A 147 -10.06 3.54 5.73
N SER A 148 -10.61 2.40 5.26
CA SER A 148 -10.81 2.13 3.83
C SER A 148 -11.65 3.18 3.12
N TYR A 149 -12.64 3.78 3.81
CA TYR A 149 -13.42 4.88 3.25
C TYR A 149 -12.54 6.09 2.92
N LYS A 150 -11.60 6.44 3.81
CA LYS A 150 -10.69 7.56 3.62
C LYS A 150 -9.80 7.31 2.40
N ILE A 151 -9.15 6.15 2.34
CA ILE A 151 -8.28 5.77 1.21
C ILE A 151 -9.06 5.70 -0.11
N MET A 152 -10.29 5.17 -0.09
CA MET A 152 -11.17 5.12 -1.25
C MET A 152 -11.44 6.53 -1.79
N ARG A 153 -11.82 7.48 -0.92
CA ARG A 153 -12.13 8.86 -1.31
C ARG A 153 -10.90 9.60 -1.82
N GLU A 154 -9.76 9.45 -1.15
CA GLU A 154 -8.50 10.04 -1.59
C GLU A 154 -8.09 9.50 -2.96
N SER A 155 -8.12 8.18 -3.15
CA SER A 155 -7.82 7.55 -4.43
C SER A 155 -8.79 8.01 -5.53
N GLN A 156 -10.09 8.14 -5.22
CA GLN A 156 -11.10 8.63 -6.15
C GLN A 156 -10.83 10.07 -6.59
N ASN A 157 -10.51 10.96 -5.65
CA ASN A 157 -10.24 12.36 -5.94
C ASN A 157 -9.00 12.53 -6.83
N ILE A 158 -7.94 11.76 -6.57
CA ILE A 158 -6.73 11.79 -7.41
C ILE A 158 -7.07 11.34 -8.83
N LEU A 159 -7.83 10.25 -8.99
CA LEU A 159 -8.23 9.74 -10.31
C LEU A 159 -9.09 10.75 -11.09
N ILE A 160 -10.00 11.47 -10.42
CA ILE A 160 -10.80 12.53 -11.04
C ILE A 160 -9.89 13.66 -11.51
N ASN A 161 -8.99 14.14 -10.65
CA ASN A 161 -8.05 15.21 -11.00
C ASN A 161 -7.13 14.82 -12.17
N GLU A 162 -6.63 13.58 -12.20
CA GLU A 162 -5.84 13.07 -13.32
C GLU A 162 -6.64 12.99 -14.63
N PHE A 163 -7.92 12.60 -14.54
CA PHE A 163 -8.82 12.56 -15.69
C PHE A 163 -9.08 13.98 -16.23
N ASP A 164 -9.41 14.92 -15.36
CA ASP A 164 -9.67 16.31 -15.70
C ASP A 164 -8.44 16.98 -16.32
N GLN A 165 -7.24 16.73 -15.77
CA GLN A 165 -5.99 17.22 -16.36
C GLN A 165 -5.72 16.63 -17.74
N LYS A 166 -5.92 15.33 -17.94
CA LYS A 166 -5.75 14.68 -19.25
C LYS A 166 -6.74 15.22 -20.28
N GLN A 167 -7.98 15.46 -19.88
CA GLN A 167 -9.01 16.03 -20.76
C GLN A 167 -8.68 17.48 -21.14
N SER A 168 -8.33 18.31 -20.17
CA SER A 168 -7.88 19.70 -20.39
C SER A 168 -6.68 19.77 -21.35
N ASN A 169 -5.67 18.92 -21.13
CA ASN A 169 -4.52 18.86 -22.03
C ASN A 169 -4.93 18.46 -23.45
N LYS A 170 -5.80 17.45 -23.59
CA LYS A 170 -6.31 17.03 -24.90
C LYS A 170 -7.06 18.15 -25.62
N ASP A 171 -7.91 18.89 -24.91
CA ASP A 171 -8.67 20.01 -25.46
C ASP A 171 -7.74 21.17 -25.86
N TYR A 172 -6.67 21.41 -25.08
CA TYR A 172 -5.60 22.34 -25.46
C TYR A 172 -4.88 21.91 -26.74
N TYR A 173 -4.50 20.62 -26.87
CA TYR A 173 -3.88 20.11 -28.09
C TYR A 173 -4.81 20.24 -29.30
N ILE A 174 -6.08 19.89 -29.18
CA ILE A 174 -7.06 20.02 -30.27
C ILE A 174 -7.22 21.49 -30.68
N SER A 175 -7.36 22.40 -29.73
CA SER A 175 -7.49 23.84 -30.03
C SER A 175 -6.23 24.41 -30.72
N SER A 176 -5.02 23.99 -30.32
CA SER A 176 -3.79 24.42 -30.98
C SER A 176 -3.68 23.93 -32.45
N ILE A 177 -4.12 22.71 -32.74
CA ILE A 177 -4.15 22.17 -34.12
C ILE A 177 -5.14 22.96 -34.98
N ILE A 178 -6.33 23.26 -34.45
CA ILE A 178 -7.34 24.04 -35.17
C ILE A 178 -6.81 25.44 -35.51
N ILE A 179 -6.16 26.11 -34.56
CA ILE A 179 -5.53 27.43 -34.78
C ILE A 179 -4.47 27.34 -35.89
N PHE A 180 -3.62 26.32 -35.87
CA PHE A 180 -2.59 26.13 -36.90
C PHE A 180 -3.19 25.91 -38.31
N LEU A 181 -4.27 25.12 -38.42
CA LEU A 181 -4.98 24.90 -39.68
C LEU A 181 -5.66 26.18 -40.21
N ILE A 182 -6.25 26.99 -39.33
CA ILE A 182 -6.86 28.27 -39.74
C ILE A 182 -5.77 29.22 -40.25
N MET A 183 -4.65 29.33 -39.53
CA MET A 183 -3.53 30.18 -39.93
C MET A 183 -2.92 29.77 -41.27
N SER A 184 -2.80 28.47 -41.55
CA SER A 184 -2.26 27.99 -42.83
C SER A 184 -3.22 28.29 -43.99
N ILE A 185 -4.53 28.16 -43.80
CA ILE A 185 -5.54 28.55 -44.79
C ILE A 185 -5.46 30.06 -45.09
N VAL A 186 -5.35 30.89 -44.06
CA VAL A 186 -5.22 32.35 -44.22
C VAL A 186 -3.97 32.68 -45.04
N ILE A 187 -2.82 32.10 -44.72
CA ILE A 187 -1.56 32.31 -45.45
C ILE A 187 -1.71 31.89 -46.93
N ILE A 188 -2.27 30.71 -47.19
CA ILE A 188 -2.49 30.21 -48.56
C ILE A 188 -3.40 31.17 -49.34
N SER A 189 -4.49 31.64 -48.71
CA SER A 189 -5.42 32.57 -49.35
C SER A 189 -4.76 33.92 -49.68
N SER A 190 -3.90 34.43 -48.80
CA SER A 190 -3.13 35.65 -49.03
C SER A 190 -2.11 35.48 -50.17
N ILE A 191 -1.43 34.33 -50.24
CA ILE A 191 -0.50 34.01 -51.34
C ILE A 191 -1.25 33.94 -52.67
N ILE A 192 -2.40 33.25 -52.73
CA ILE A 192 -3.23 33.16 -53.94
C ILE A 192 -3.69 34.55 -54.39
N PHE A 193 -4.13 35.39 -53.44
CA PHE A 193 -4.55 36.76 -53.74
C PHE A 193 -3.40 37.57 -54.36
N VAL A 194 -2.21 37.51 -53.77
CA VAL A 194 -1.01 38.18 -54.31
C VAL A 194 -0.67 37.65 -55.70
N VAL A 195 -0.60 36.32 -55.89
CA VAL A 195 -0.31 35.71 -57.19
C VAL A 195 -1.32 36.11 -58.27
N ASN A 196 -2.61 36.16 -57.93
CA ASN A 196 -3.64 36.60 -58.86
C ASN A 196 -3.55 38.09 -59.17
N TYR A 197 -3.21 38.93 -58.19
CA TYR A 197 -3.03 40.37 -58.39
C TYR A 197 -1.92 40.70 -59.39
N TRP A 198 -0.76 40.02 -59.28
CA TRP A 198 0.35 40.16 -60.23
C TRP A 198 0.07 39.56 -61.61
N ARG A 199 -1.01 38.78 -61.78
CA ARG A 199 -1.40 38.21 -63.08
C ARG A 199 -2.17 39.19 -63.98
N TRP A 200 -2.59 40.33 -63.42
CA TRP A 200 -3.39 41.37 -64.10
C TRP A 200 -2.66 42.72 -64.22
N ILE A 201 -1.35 42.75 -63.91
CA ILE A 201 -0.44 43.87 -64.14
C ILE A 201 0.55 43.44 -65.22
#